data_AF-A0AAV8XFM1-F1
#
_entry.id   AF-A0AAV8XFM1-F1
#
_cell.length_a   1.000
_cell.length_b   1.000
_cell.length_c   1.000
_cell.angle_alpha   90.00
_cell.angle_beta   90.00
_cell.angle_gamma   90.00
#
_symmetry.space_group_name_H-M   'P 1'
#
loop_
_entity.id
_entity.type
_entity.pdbx_description
1 polymer ?
#
loop_
_entity_poly.entity_id
_entity_poly.type
_entity_poly.pdbx_seq_one_letter_code
_entity_poly.pdbx_strand_id
1 'polypeptide(L)'
;MSTSIDIKSPVKAAVKVKRETLGVWIEIPCVDKVGTCTYDDLCVHSIPANRTCPKTFTDNDVPCRCPIPKGTYTIDPSIELQVEMYNYFSAYSGKYWAHLSLSEEGVNLITCYEVNFVIEDHKPKTINDIPFVELI
;
A
#
# COMPACT_ATOMS: atom_id res chain seq x y z
N MET A 1 15.31 -1.81 -0.67
CA MET A 1 15.07 -0.57 -1.42
C MET A 1 16.20 0.40 -1.12
N SER A 2 16.79 1.06 -2.12
CA SER A 2 17.78 2.12 -1.88
C SER A 2 17.40 3.38 -2.65
N THR A 3 17.63 4.54 -2.05
CA THR A 3 17.45 5.84 -2.68
C THR A 3 18.69 6.69 -2.46
N SER A 4 19.19 7.31 -3.53
CA SER A 4 20.38 8.19 -3.50
C SER A 4 20.04 9.65 -3.18
N ILE A 5 18.75 10.00 -3.14
CA ILE A 5 18.22 11.33 -2.83
C ILE A 5 17.22 11.26 -1.69
N ASP A 6 17.06 12.38 -0.98
CA ASP A 6 15.99 12.53 0.00
C ASP A 6 14.66 12.68 -0.73
N ILE A 7 13.68 11.86 -0.39
CA ILE A 7 12.32 11.94 -0.95
C ILE A 7 11.53 12.93 -0.08
N LYS A 8 11.29 14.12 -0.63
CA LYS A 8 10.62 15.23 0.05
C LYS A 8 9.39 15.67 -0.75
N SER A 9 8.44 16.30 -0.06
CA SER A 9 7.27 16.90 -0.71
C SER A 9 7.69 18.02 -1.68
N PRO A 10 7.05 18.14 -2.87
CA PRO A 10 6.00 17.27 -3.40
C PRO A 10 6.55 16.04 -4.14
N VAL A 11 5.99 14.86 -3.84
CA VAL A 11 6.33 13.61 -4.56
C VAL A 11 5.15 13.19 -5.42
N LYS A 12 5.25 13.42 -6.72
CA LYS A 12 4.21 13.03 -7.66
C LYS A 12 4.26 11.53 -7.90
N ALA A 13 3.11 10.88 -7.78
CA ALA A 13 2.96 9.45 -8.04
C ALA A 13 1.89 9.16 -9.07
N ALA A 14 2.23 8.36 -10.08
CA ALA A 14 1.25 7.77 -10.98
C ALA A 14 1.14 6.27 -10.68
N VAL A 15 -0.07 5.86 -10.30
CA VAL A 15 -0.44 4.49 -9.98
C VAL A 15 -1.31 3.95 -11.09
N LYS A 16 -0.97 2.77 -11.62
CA LYS A 16 -1.83 1.99 -12.50
C LYS A 16 -2.16 0.69 -11.81
N VAL A 17 -3.44 0.34 -11.77
CA VAL A 17 -3.93 -0.91 -11.17
C VAL A 17 -4.80 -1.64 -12.17
N LYS A 18 -4.52 -2.93 -12.36
CA LYS A 18 -5.33 -3.84 -13.16
C LYS A 18 -5.76 -5.02 -12.31
N ARG A 19 -6.98 -5.52 -12.57
CA ARG A 19 -7.50 -6.76 -12.01
C ARG A 19 -7.63 -7.80 -13.11
N GLU A 20 -7.25 -9.03 -12.83
CA GLU A 20 -7.54 -10.15 -13.73
C GLU A 20 -9.02 -10.55 -13.60
N THR A 21 -9.76 -10.58 -14.71
CA THR A 21 -11.15 -11.01 -14.77
C THR A 21 -11.35 -11.84 -16.03
N LEU A 22 -11.81 -13.09 -15.89
CA LEU A 22 -12.02 -14.02 -17.02
C LEU A 22 -10.79 -14.16 -17.95
N GLY A 23 -9.57 -14.12 -17.38
CA GLY A 23 -8.31 -14.26 -18.11
C GLY A 23 -7.83 -13.00 -18.83
N VAL A 24 -8.48 -11.86 -18.63
CA VAL A 24 -8.03 -10.55 -19.15
C VAL A 24 -7.74 -9.56 -18.02
N TRP A 25 -6.75 -8.70 -18.22
CA TRP A 25 -6.38 -7.65 -17.27
C TRP A 25 -7.17 -6.38 -17.54
N ILE A 26 -8.14 -6.08 -16.67
CA ILE A 26 -8.99 -4.89 -16.76
C ILE A 26 -8.42 -3.80 -15.88
N GLU A 27 -8.20 -2.61 -16.45
CA GLU A 27 -7.76 -1.44 -15.70
C GLU A 27 -8.87 -0.94 -14.77
N ILE A 28 -8.50 -0.68 -13.51
CA ILE A 28 -9.41 -0.16 -12.50
C ILE A 28 -9.36 1.37 -12.58
N PRO A 29 -10.48 2.05 -12.87
CA PRO A 29 -10.50 3.51 -12.96
C PRO A 29 -10.24 4.14 -11.59
N CYS A 30 -9.76 5.39 -11.59
CA CYS A 30 -9.66 6.17 -10.36
C CYS A 30 -11.04 6.60 -9.89
N VAL A 31 -11.48 6.10 -8.73
CA VAL A 31 -12.70 6.53 -8.04
C VAL A 31 -12.35 6.79 -6.59
N ASP A 32 -12.72 7.95 -6.04
CA ASP A 32 -12.45 8.33 -4.65
C ASP A 32 -10.99 8.11 -4.21
N LYS A 33 -10.04 8.39 -5.12
CA LYS A 33 -8.59 8.21 -4.93
C LYS A 33 -8.14 6.76 -4.78
N VAL A 34 -8.91 5.81 -5.29
CA VAL A 34 -8.58 4.37 -5.34
C VAL A 34 -8.59 3.89 -6.80
N GLY A 35 -7.60 3.07 -7.19
CA GLY A 35 -7.46 2.53 -8.55
C GLY A 35 -6.29 3.17 -9.31
N THR A 36 -6.47 3.37 -10.63
CA THR A 36 -5.46 3.98 -11.50
C THR A 36 -5.48 5.51 -11.37
N CYS A 37 -4.84 6.03 -10.32
CA CYS A 37 -4.85 7.44 -9.96
C CYS A 37 -3.47 8.10 -10.14
N THR A 38 -3.47 9.42 -10.36
CA THR A 38 -2.27 10.26 -10.20
C THR A 38 -2.44 11.14 -8.96
N TYR A 39 -1.43 11.15 -8.11
CA TYR A 39 -1.35 11.96 -6.91
C TYR A 39 -0.27 13.01 -7.09
N ASP A 40 -0.61 14.28 -6.93
CA ASP A 40 0.36 15.37 -7.10
C ASP A 40 1.39 15.42 -5.96
N ASP A 41 1.01 14.95 -4.77
CA ASP A 41 1.94 14.75 -3.66
C ASP A 41 1.51 13.59 -2.74
N LEU A 42 2.25 12.47 -2.79
CA LEU A 42 2.05 11.36 -1.86
C LEU A 42 2.38 11.71 -0.40
N CYS A 43 3.23 12.70 -0.15
CA CYS A 43 3.61 13.06 1.22
C CYS A 43 2.42 13.59 2.04
N VAL A 44 1.41 14.18 1.38
CA VAL A 44 0.15 14.61 2.02
C VAL A 44 -0.67 13.44 2.54
N HIS A 45 -0.48 12.25 1.95
CA HIS A 45 -1.14 11.01 2.36
C HIS A 45 -0.34 10.21 3.40
N SER A 46 0.77 10.77 3.91
CA SER A 46 1.56 10.12 4.95
C SER A 46 0.80 10.01 6.29
N ILE A 47 1.27 9.09 7.14
CA ILE A 47 0.66 8.86 8.45
C ILE A 47 0.76 10.16 9.28
N PRO A 48 -0.36 10.68 9.81
CA PRO A 48 -0.34 11.89 10.63
C PRO A 48 0.67 11.82 11.77
N ALA A 49 1.28 12.96 12.13
CA ALA A 49 2.32 13.00 13.18
C ALA A 49 1.81 12.52 14.56
N ASN A 50 0.51 12.59 14.81
CA ASN A 50 -0.13 12.13 16.04
C ASN A 50 -0.49 10.62 16.06
N ARG A 51 -0.27 9.90 14.95
CA ARG A 51 -0.52 8.45 14.83
C ARG A 51 0.82 7.73 14.78
N THR A 52 0.99 6.63 15.53
CA THR A 52 2.22 5.83 15.47
C THR A 52 2.42 5.18 14.10
N CYS A 53 3.67 5.04 13.63
CA CYS A 53 3.96 4.24 12.44
C CYS A 53 3.58 2.77 12.67
N PRO A 54 3.21 2.00 11.64
CA PRO A 54 2.97 0.56 11.77
C PRO A 54 4.23 -0.14 12.26
N LYS A 55 4.05 -1.20 13.06
CA LYS A 55 5.14 -1.93 13.70
C LYS A 55 6.19 -2.44 12.71
N THR A 56 5.77 -2.86 11.51
CA THR A 56 6.69 -3.31 10.45
C THR A 56 7.67 -2.22 10.02
N PHE A 57 7.25 -0.95 10.02
CA PHE A 57 8.13 0.16 9.67
C PHE A 57 9.10 0.47 10.82
N THR A 58 8.60 0.53 12.06
CA THR A 58 9.43 0.81 13.23
C THR A 58 10.44 -0.29 13.53
N ASP A 59 10.06 -1.55 13.38
CA ASP A 59 10.93 -2.70 13.67
C ASP A 59 12.07 -2.86 12.65
N ASN A 60 11.93 -2.26 11.46
CA ASN A 60 12.93 -2.28 10.39
C ASN A 60 13.63 -0.93 10.17
N ASP A 61 13.47 0.02 11.09
CA ASP A 61 14.01 1.39 10.99
C ASP A 61 13.67 2.10 9.66
N VAL A 62 12.49 1.79 9.10
CA VAL A 62 12.01 2.39 7.85
C VAL A 62 11.08 3.58 8.15
N PRO A 63 11.40 4.78 7.66
CA PRO A 63 10.54 5.95 7.86
C PRO A 63 9.16 5.75 7.21
N CYS A 64 8.09 6.08 7.95
CA CYS A 64 6.72 5.99 7.45
C CYS A 64 6.12 7.36 7.04
N ARG A 65 6.92 8.44 7.09
CA ARG A 65 6.52 9.81 6.79
C ARG A 65 7.58 10.52 5.99
N CYS A 66 7.16 11.46 5.15
CA CYS A 66 8.11 12.37 4.52
C CYS A 66 8.72 13.34 5.54
N PRO A 67 9.97 13.80 5.32
CA PRO A 67 10.88 13.34 4.26
C PRO A 67 11.44 11.93 4.54
N ILE A 68 11.62 11.11 3.50
CA ILE A 68 12.36 9.83 3.59
C ILE A 68 13.82 10.14 3.23
N PRO A 69 14.78 10.02 4.17
CA PRO A 69 16.17 10.30 3.87
C PRO A 69 16.75 9.37 2.80
N LYS A 70 17.81 9.82 2.12
CA LYS A 70 18.63 8.94 1.29
C LYS A 70 19.22 7.81 2.14
N GLY A 71 19.21 6.61 1.61
CA GLY A 71 19.66 5.43 2.34
C GLY A 71 19.19 4.12 1.73
N THR A 72 19.53 3.04 2.42
CA THR A 72 19.10 1.69 2.09
C THR A 72 18.14 1.21 3.17
N TYR A 73 16.92 0.87 2.76
CA TYR A 73 15.85 0.38 3.60
C TYR A 73 15.53 -1.06 3.23
N THR A 74 15.44 -1.92 4.22
CA THR A 74 15.01 -3.30 4.05
C THR A 74 13.69 -3.45 4.78
N ILE A 75 12.66 -3.87 4.07
CA ILE A 75 11.41 -4.31 4.67
C ILE A 75 11.27 -5.78 4.31
N ASP A 76 10.83 -6.59 5.27
CA ASP A 76 10.51 -7.99 5.01
C ASP A 76 9.50 -8.09 3.85
N PRO A 77 9.74 -8.95 2.84
CA PRO A 77 8.81 -9.12 1.73
C PRO A 77 7.44 -9.65 2.16
N SER A 78 7.32 -10.27 3.35
CA SER A 78 6.07 -10.71 3.94
C SER A 78 5.53 -9.66 4.92
N ILE A 79 4.72 -8.73 4.40
CA ILE A 79 4.04 -7.73 5.24
C ILE A 79 2.57 -8.12 5.38
N GLU A 80 2.14 -8.38 6.61
CA GLU A 80 0.72 -8.45 6.94
C GLU A 80 0.21 -7.05 7.26
N LEU A 81 -0.54 -6.47 6.32
CA LEU A 81 -1.23 -5.20 6.53
C LEU A 81 -2.68 -5.48 6.91
N GLN A 82 -3.10 -5.03 8.09
CA GLN A 82 -4.51 -5.02 8.45
C GLN A 82 -5.21 -3.88 7.71
N VAL A 83 -5.95 -4.23 6.66
CA VAL A 83 -6.76 -3.29 5.89
C VAL A 83 -8.21 -3.42 6.34
N GLU A 84 -8.73 -2.40 7.02
CA GLU A 84 -10.15 -2.35 7.37
C GLU A 84 -10.96 -1.92 6.14
N MET A 85 -11.56 -2.89 5.44
CA MET A 85 -12.44 -2.63 4.31
C MET A 85 -13.90 -2.86 4.72
N TYR A 86 -14.64 -1.76 4.91
CA TYR A 86 -16.04 -1.80 5.33
C TYR A 86 -16.95 -2.23 4.18
N ASN A 87 -17.54 -3.43 4.30
CA ASN A 87 -18.54 -4.04 3.42
C ASN A 87 -18.05 -4.27 1.96
N TYR A 88 -18.43 -5.42 1.37
CA TYR A 88 -18.08 -5.85 -0.01
C TYR A 88 -16.71 -6.53 -0.23
N PHE A 89 -16.06 -7.08 0.78
CA PHE A 89 -14.75 -7.74 0.65
C PHE A 89 -14.67 -8.78 -0.49
N SER A 90 -15.71 -9.62 -0.63
CA SER A 90 -15.81 -10.65 -1.70
C SER A 90 -15.89 -10.10 -3.13
N ALA A 91 -16.29 -8.84 -3.30
CA ALA A 91 -16.31 -8.22 -4.62
C ALA A 91 -14.90 -7.86 -5.11
N TYR A 92 -13.95 -7.66 -4.19
CA TYR A 92 -12.59 -7.22 -4.45
C TYR A 92 -11.56 -8.37 -4.43
N SER A 93 -11.99 -9.60 -4.18
CA SER A 93 -11.08 -10.76 -4.19
C SER A 93 -10.62 -11.06 -5.62
N GLY A 94 -9.34 -11.39 -5.77
CA GLY A 94 -8.76 -11.72 -7.07
C GLY A 94 -7.30 -11.33 -7.18
N LYS A 95 -6.78 -11.46 -8.40
CA LYS A 95 -5.40 -11.12 -8.74
C LYS A 95 -5.32 -9.70 -9.27
N TYR A 96 -4.32 -8.99 -8.78
CA TYR A 96 -4.05 -7.60 -9.09
C TYR A 96 -2.61 -7.44 -9.57
N TRP A 97 -2.46 -6.53 -10.51
CA TRP A 97 -1.18 -6.03 -10.98
C TRP A 97 -1.18 -4.52 -10.77
N ALA A 98 -0.14 -4.00 -10.15
CA ALA A 98 0.03 -2.58 -9.94
C ALA A 98 1.40 -2.10 -10.42
N HIS A 99 1.41 -0.92 -11.04
CA HIS A 99 2.60 -0.22 -11.44
C HIS A 99 2.59 1.18 -10.82
N LEU A 100 3.59 1.46 -10.00
CA LEU A 100 3.78 2.74 -9.31
C LEU A 100 5.01 3.43 -9.90
N SER A 101 4.88 4.69 -10.26
CA SER A 101 6.00 5.55 -10.68
C SER A 101 6.03 6.80 -9.82
N LEU A 102 7.20 7.12 -9.26
CA LEU A 102 7.44 8.30 -8.43
C LEU A 102 8.34 9.29 -9.16
N SER A 103 7.99 10.57 -9.08
CA SER A 103 8.72 11.68 -9.69
C SER A 103 8.71 12.90 -8.75
N GLU A 104 9.72 13.75 -8.86
CA GLU A 104 9.81 15.04 -8.15
C GLU A 104 10.03 16.13 -9.19
N GLU A 105 9.60 17.36 -8.88
CA GLU A 105 9.81 18.49 -9.77
C GLU A 105 11.32 18.73 -10.01
N GLY A 106 11.76 18.66 -11.28
CA GLY A 106 13.18 18.72 -11.66
C GLY A 106 13.91 17.37 -11.71
N VAL A 107 13.29 16.28 -11.23
CA VAL A 107 13.77 14.90 -11.35
C VAL A 107 12.72 14.07 -12.10
N ASN A 108 12.99 13.77 -13.38
CA ASN A 108 12.01 13.14 -14.27
C ASN A 108 11.44 11.80 -13.75
N LEU A 109 12.23 11.02 -13.01
CA LEU A 109 11.79 9.75 -12.42
C LEU A 109 12.70 9.39 -11.23
N ILE A 110 12.12 9.20 -10.05
CA ILE A 110 12.84 8.72 -8.86
C ILE A 110 12.92 7.19 -8.91
N THR A 111 11.77 6.53 -9.09
CA THR A 111 11.69 5.06 -9.04
C THR A 111 10.39 4.55 -9.65
N CYS A 112 10.42 3.32 -10.15
CA CYS A 112 9.26 2.55 -10.58
C CYS A 112 9.20 1.22 -9.83
N TYR A 113 8.02 0.86 -9.36
CA TYR A 113 7.73 -0.44 -8.76
C TYR A 113 6.61 -1.12 -9.51
N GLU A 114 6.77 -2.42 -9.71
CA GLU A 114 5.73 -3.28 -10.23
C GLU A 114 5.46 -4.38 -9.20
N VAL A 115 4.19 -4.57 -8.87
CA VAL A 115 3.76 -5.49 -7.81
C VAL A 115 2.59 -6.32 -8.34
N ASN A 116 2.68 -7.62 -8.14
CA ASN A 116 1.56 -8.54 -8.31
C ASN A 116 1.10 -8.97 -6.92
N PHE A 117 -0.20 -8.88 -6.65
CA PHE A 117 -0.76 -9.28 -5.36
C PHE A 117 -2.13 -9.93 -5.52
N VAL A 118 -2.51 -10.73 -4.54
CA VAL A 118 -3.81 -11.39 -4.48
C VAL A 118 -4.55 -10.83 -3.27
N ILE A 119 -5.78 -10.36 -3.50
CA ILE A 119 -6.71 -10.09 -2.41
C ILE A 119 -7.51 -11.38 -2.23
N GLU A 120 -7.26 -12.06 -1.12
CA GLU A 120 -8.03 -13.24 -0.71
C GLU A 120 -9.13 -12.83 0.25
N ASP A 121 -10.26 -13.55 0.24
CA ASP A 121 -11.35 -13.34 1.19
C ASP A 121 -10.96 -13.76 2.61
N HIS A 122 -11.11 -12.83 3.56
CA HIS A 122 -11.10 -13.16 4.98
C HIS A 122 -12.44 -13.84 5.24
N LYS A 123 -12.41 -15.17 5.40
CA LYS A 123 -13.56 -15.88 5.96
C LYS A 123 -13.91 -15.20 7.29
N PRO A 124 -15.18 -14.83 7.54
CA PRO A 124 -15.57 -14.39 8.87
C PRO A 124 -15.17 -15.48 9.86
N LYS A 125 -14.50 -15.11 10.96
CA LYS A 125 -14.24 -16.04 12.07
C LYS A 125 -15.56 -16.67 12.44
N THR A 126 -15.64 -18.00 12.37
CA THR A 126 -16.84 -18.70 12.83
C THR A 126 -16.91 -18.61 14.35
N ILE A 127 -18.09 -18.78 14.96
CA ILE A 127 -18.24 -18.82 16.44
C ILE A 127 -17.26 -19.82 17.08
N ASN A 128 -16.82 -20.84 16.34
CA ASN A 128 -15.89 -21.87 16.77
C ASN A 128 -14.42 -21.42 16.79
N ASP A 129 -14.10 -20.26 16.21
CA ASP A 129 -12.75 -19.67 16.18
C ASP A 129 -12.54 -18.61 17.28
N ILE A 130 -13.56 -18.40 18.13
CA ILE A 130 -13.45 -17.58 19.34
C ILE A 130 -12.91 -18.51 20.44
N PRO A 131 -11.73 -18.25 21.04
CA PRO A 131 -11.30 -19.02 22.19
C PRO A 131 -12.37 -18.88 23.26
N PHE A 132 -12.88 -20.02 23.73
CA PHE A 132 -13.83 -20.13 24.83
C PHE A 132 -13.18 -19.47 26.05
N VAL A 133 -13.44 -18.18 26.28
CA VAL A 133 -13.09 -17.55 27.54
C VAL A 133 -14.10 -18.09 28.54
N GLU A 134 -13.66 -19.03 29.38
CA GLU A 134 -14.36 -19.39 30.61
C GLU A 134 -14.60 -18.10 31.41
N LEU A 135 -15.87 -17.68 31.46
CA LEU A 135 -16.32 -16.73 32.46
C LEU A 135 -16.58 -17.53 33.74
N ILE A 136 -15.75 -17.27 34.75
CA ILE A 136 -16.04 -17.58 36.17
C ILE A 136 -17.26 -16.78 36.60
#